data_AF-A0A7C6GCF1-F1
#
_entry.id   AF-A0A7C6GCF1-F1
#
_cell.length_a   1.000
_cell.length_b   1.000
_cell.length_c   1.000
_cell.angle_alpha   90.00
_cell.angle_beta   90.00
_cell.angle_gamma   90.00
#
_symmetry.space_group_name_H-M   'P 1'
#
loop_
_entity.id
_entity.type
_entity.pdbx_description
1 polymer ?
#
loop_
_entity_poly.entity_id
_entity_poly.type
_entity_poly.pdbx_seq_one_letter_code
_entity_poly.pdbx_strand_id
1 'polypeptide(L)'
;MRNLRFNLGILSLIVLAVLFAGCSAGPVVKITGVEDGKVYGDAVTPGVAVDPEDAEVTLTLNGNPYDGSPITENGSYTLTAAATAEGVTQSQSVSFSIRKGVSNYVLLDDFEIFDGYSTENDASLAQTTNHNFVFKGNGALRVDKAGTDARSMVRLRDYHRNFRSDLSGFNRLGFWVYFPDASLLRPDAALHVVIWQSDGNKPTWAFTSDQFVDGWNYVEIDLTDPEKALSPNSIGLIEFQVRTADGGTQMTYYYDEIELWWQE
;
A
#
# COMPACT_ATOMS: atom_id res chain seq x y z
N MET A 1 -70.71 64.29 14.99
CA MET A 1 -69.98 63.86 13.79
C MET A 1 -68.92 62.85 14.21
N ARG A 2 -68.97 61.63 13.62
CA ARG A 2 -67.91 60.63 13.35
C ARG A 2 -66.89 60.28 14.47
N ASN A 3 -66.45 59.04 14.73
CA ASN A 3 -66.71 57.65 14.34
C ASN A 3 -65.83 56.83 15.31
N LEU A 4 -66.32 55.78 15.97
CA LEU A 4 -66.08 54.37 15.65
C LEU A 4 -64.58 53.96 15.47
N ARG A 5 -64.05 53.08 16.34
CA ARG A 5 -63.86 51.64 16.07
C ARG A 5 -63.09 50.89 17.17
N PHE A 6 -63.70 49.80 17.61
CA PHE A 6 -63.08 48.61 18.21
C PHE A 6 -61.98 48.04 17.30
N ASN A 7 -60.93 47.45 17.87
CA ASN A 7 -60.27 46.32 17.24
C ASN A 7 -59.75 45.31 18.29
N LEU A 8 -60.29 44.11 18.14
CA LEU A 8 -59.93 42.85 18.76
C LEU A 8 -58.55 42.41 18.23
N GLY A 9 -57.64 41.98 19.10
CA GLY A 9 -56.30 41.51 18.73
C GLY A 9 -55.90 40.25 19.49
N ILE A 10 -56.46 39.13 19.03
CA ILE A 10 -56.10 37.70 19.15
C ILE A 10 -54.84 37.37 19.96
N LEU A 11 -55.05 36.56 21.02
CA LEU A 11 -54.03 35.85 21.78
C LEU A 11 -53.53 34.64 20.95
N SER A 12 -52.37 34.75 20.30
CA SER A 12 -51.74 33.61 19.61
C SER A 12 -50.87 32.81 20.58
N LEU A 13 -51.40 31.69 21.06
CA LEU A 13 -50.66 30.64 21.75
C LEU A 13 -49.88 29.82 20.71
N ILE A 14 -48.58 30.05 20.57
CA ILE A 14 -47.70 29.20 19.76
C ILE A 14 -47.16 28.09 20.67
N VAL A 15 -47.72 26.88 20.54
CA VAL A 15 -47.11 25.66 21.08
C VAL A 15 -45.99 25.25 20.13
N LEU A 16 -44.75 25.53 20.51
CA LEU A 16 -43.57 25.03 19.83
C LEU A 16 -43.29 23.61 20.33
N ALA A 17 -43.81 22.61 19.62
CA ALA A 17 -43.39 21.23 19.81
C ALA A 17 -41.99 21.06 19.22
N VAL A 18 -40.96 21.16 20.08
CA VAL A 18 -39.60 20.78 19.73
C VAL A 18 -39.55 19.25 19.68
N LEU A 19 -39.62 18.69 18.47
CA LEU A 19 -39.21 17.31 18.23
C LEU A 19 -37.69 17.26 18.38
N PHE A 20 -37.20 16.77 19.52
CA PHE A 20 -35.83 16.27 19.61
C PHE A 20 -35.73 15.02 18.74
N ALA A 21 -35.41 15.19 17.46
CA ALA A 21 -34.79 14.13 16.69
C ALA A 21 -33.41 13.91 17.31
N GLY A 22 -33.34 13.03 18.31
CA GLY A 22 -32.08 12.52 18.82
C GLY A 22 -31.35 11.85 17.65
N CYS A 23 -30.34 12.52 17.11
CA CYS A 23 -29.35 11.85 16.29
C CYS A 23 -28.58 10.94 17.25
N SER A 24 -28.99 9.67 17.36
CA SER A 24 -28.22 8.67 18.08
C SER A 24 -26.91 8.52 17.33
N ALA A 25 -25.80 8.95 17.94
CA ALA A 25 -24.48 8.65 17.42
C ALA A 25 -24.32 7.14 17.54
N GLY A 26 -24.23 6.43 16.42
CA GLY A 26 -24.06 4.99 16.40
C GLY A 26 -22.83 4.53 17.20
N PRO A 27 -22.66 3.21 17.38
CA PRO A 27 -21.59 2.69 18.23
C PRO A 27 -20.21 3.10 17.71
N VAL A 28 -19.29 3.42 18.62
CA VAL A 28 -17.88 3.63 18.30
C VAL A 28 -17.19 2.27 18.28
N VAL A 29 -16.45 1.98 17.21
CA VAL A 29 -15.68 0.75 17.05
C VAL A 29 -14.19 1.09 17.03
N LYS A 30 -13.40 0.36 17.81
CA LYS A 30 -11.94 0.47 17.80
C LYS A 30 -11.28 -0.90 17.75
N ILE A 31 -10.59 -1.17 16.64
CA ILE A 31 -9.69 -2.33 16.51
C ILE A 31 -8.40 -2.08 17.31
N THR A 32 -7.90 -3.13 17.98
CA THR A 32 -6.69 -3.14 18.82
C THR A 32 -5.85 -4.40 18.53
N GLY A 33 -4.59 -4.40 18.94
CA GLY A 33 -3.66 -5.52 18.72
C GLY A 33 -3.11 -5.61 17.30
N VAL A 34 -3.68 -4.87 16.36
CA VAL A 34 -3.18 -4.66 14.99
C VAL A 34 -3.31 -3.20 14.60
N GLU A 35 -2.48 -2.76 13.64
CA GLU A 35 -2.43 -1.39 13.12
C GLU A 35 -2.50 -1.47 11.59
N ASP A 36 -3.11 -0.47 10.97
CA ASP A 36 -3.29 -0.45 9.51
C ASP A 36 -1.93 -0.33 8.80
N GLY A 37 -1.73 -1.16 7.78
CA GLY A 37 -0.51 -1.31 7.01
C GLY A 37 0.63 -2.09 7.70
N LYS A 38 0.51 -2.44 8.99
CA LYS A 38 1.64 -3.01 9.75
C LYS A 38 1.94 -4.47 9.40
N VAL A 39 3.23 -4.81 9.41
CA VAL A 39 3.72 -6.19 9.24
C VAL A 39 4.22 -6.73 10.57
N TYR A 40 3.77 -7.92 10.93
CA TYR A 40 4.10 -8.62 12.17
C TYR A 40 4.97 -9.84 11.90
N GLY A 41 6.07 -9.98 12.65
CA GLY A 41 6.95 -11.16 12.62
C GLY A 41 6.45 -12.35 13.44
N ASP A 42 5.45 -12.12 14.28
CA ASP A 42 4.86 -13.10 15.19
C ASP A 42 3.34 -13.18 14.98
N ALA A 43 2.72 -14.20 15.60
CA ALA A 43 1.28 -14.30 15.65
C ALA A 43 0.65 -13.09 16.36
N VAL A 44 -0.49 -12.64 15.87
CA VAL A 44 -1.26 -11.54 16.48
C VAL A 44 -2.62 -12.02 16.94
N THR A 45 -3.17 -11.36 17.95
CA THR A 45 -4.55 -11.58 18.41
C THR A 45 -5.27 -10.22 18.41
N PRO A 46 -5.91 -9.85 17.29
CA PRO A 46 -6.71 -8.65 17.21
C PRO A 46 -7.85 -8.64 18.23
N GLY A 47 -8.05 -7.51 18.88
CA GLY A 47 -9.17 -7.26 19.78
C GLY A 47 -10.04 -6.11 19.28
N VAL A 48 -11.26 -6.00 19.78
CA VAL A 48 -12.17 -4.89 19.45
C VAL A 48 -12.76 -4.32 20.74
N ALA A 49 -12.67 -3.01 20.89
CA ALA A 49 -13.38 -2.24 21.90
C ALA A 49 -14.55 -1.50 21.25
N VAL A 50 -15.70 -1.51 21.89
CA VAL A 50 -16.92 -0.84 21.41
C VAL A 50 -17.56 0.01 22.51
N ASP A 51 -18.18 1.12 22.11
CA ASP A 51 -18.98 1.99 22.97
C ASP A 51 -20.32 2.29 22.27
N PRO A 52 -21.47 1.91 22.83
CA PRO A 52 -21.64 1.28 24.14
C PRO A 52 -21.17 -0.18 24.19
N GLU A 53 -20.78 -0.65 25.38
CA GLU A 53 -20.24 -2.01 25.59
C GLU A 53 -21.25 -3.13 25.29
N ASP A 54 -22.55 -2.83 25.28
CA ASP A 54 -23.64 -3.77 24.98
C ASP A 54 -23.98 -3.86 23.48
N ALA A 55 -23.24 -3.15 22.62
CA ALA A 55 -23.39 -3.25 21.17
C ALA A 55 -23.12 -4.68 20.66
N GLU A 56 -23.91 -5.12 19.69
CA GLU A 56 -23.70 -6.42 19.02
C GLU A 56 -22.51 -6.32 18.06
N VAL A 57 -21.44 -7.07 18.33
CA VAL A 57 -20.20 -7.04 17.54
C VAL A 57 -20.10 -8.25 16.62
N THR A 58 -19.71 -7.99 15.36
CA THR A 58 -19.34 -9.01 14.38
C THR A 58 -17.94 -8.73 13.85
N LEU A 59 -17.13 -9.77 13.73
CA LEU A 59 -15.79 -9.70 13.16
C LEU A 59 -15.71 -10.56 11.91
N THR A 60 -15.05 -10.04 10.89
CA THR A 60 -14.63 -10.84 9.74
C THR A 60 -13.15 -10.66 9.45
N LEU A 61 -12.50 -11.74 9.05
CA LEU A 61 -11.13 -11.76 8.58
C LEU A 61 -11.14 -12.19 7.12
N ASN A 62 -10.65 -11.32 6.23
CA ASN A 62 -10.72 -11.52 4.77
C ASN A 62 -12.15 -11.84 4.29
N GLY A 63 -13.15 -11.20 4.90
CA GLY A 63 -14.57 -11.38 4.58
C GLY A 63 -15.23 -12.62 5.20
N ASN A 64 -14.47 -13.51 5.84
CA ASN A 64 -15.01 -14.69 6.51
C ASN A 64 -15.25 -14.42 8.00
N PRO A 65 -16.26 -15.05 8.65
CA PRO A 65 -16.46 -14.92 10.10
C PRO A 65 -15.19 -15.23 10.90
N TYR A 66 -14.89 -14.38 11.87
CA TYR A 66 -13.70 -14.50 12.72
C TYR A 66 -14.09 -14.54 14.19
N ASP A 67 -13.48 -15.45 14.94
CA ASP A 67 -13.81 -15.76 16.34
C ASP A 67 -12.86 -15.11 17.36
N GLY A 68 -11.87 -14.33 16.90
CA GLY A 68 -10.85 -13.75 17.76
C GLY A 68 -9.66 -14.67 18.05
N SER A 69 -9.57 -15.83 17.38
CA SER A 69 -8.42 -16.74 17.52
C SER A 69 -7.10 -16.13 17.01
N PRO A 70 -5.93 -16.49 17.57
CA PRO A 70 -4.66 -15.97 17.09
C PRO A 70 -4.47 -16.23 15.59
N ILE A 71 -4.05 -15.20 14.87
CA ILE A 71 -3.69 -15.30 13.45
C ILE A 71 -2.21 -15.61 13.42
N THR A 72 -1.86 -16.78 12.91
CA THR A 72 -0.49 -17.32 12.97
C THR A 72 0.16 -17.46 11.62
N GLU A 73 -0.61 -17.58 10.55
CA GLU A 73 -0.08 -17.91 9.23
C GLU A 73 0.46 -16.68 8.51
N ASN A 74 1.48 -16.89 7.67
CA ASN A 74 1.98 -15.82 6.83
C ASN A 74 0.89 -15.44 5.82
N GLY A 75 0.67 -14.14 5.64
CA GLY A 75 -0.37 -13.67 4.73
C GLY A 75 -0.74 -12.21 4.97
N SER A 76 -1.55 -11.68 4.06
CA SER A 76 -2.22 -10.39 4.21
C SER A 76 -3.65 -10.58 4.70
N TYR A 77 -4.06 -9.72 5.62
CA TYR A 77 -5.30 -9.82 6.35
C TYR A 77 -6.01 -8.48 6.38
N THR A 78 -7.31 -8.48 6.11
CA THR A 78 -8.21 -7.37 6.41
C THR A 78 -9.18 -7.84 7.50
N LEU A 79 -9.03 -7.25 8.68
CA LEU A 79 -9.99 -7.42 9.76
C LEU A 79 -11.05 -6.32 9.66
N THR A 80 -12.32 -6.71 9.59
CA THR A 80 -13.45 -5.79 9.65
C THR A 80 -14.25 -6.07 10.91
N ALA A 81 -14.39 -5.05 11.75
CA ALA A 81 -15.24 -5.06 12.94
C ALA A 81 -16.47 -4.21 12.67
N ALA A 82 -17.66 -4.77 12.88
CA ALA A 82 -18.90 -4.02 12.83
C ALA A 82 -19.65 -4.16 14.15
N ALA A 83 -20.12 -3.05 14.70
CA ALA A 83 -20.92 -3.01 15.92
C ALA A 83 -22.30 -2.42 15.62
N THR A 84 -23.34 -2.97 16.24
CA THR A 84 -24.71 -2.47 16.13
C THR A 84 -25.28 -2.14 17.50
N ALA A 85 -25.71 -0.89 17.69
CA ALA A 85 -26.40 -0.42 18.89
C ALA A 85 -27.60 0.43 18.47
N GLU A 86 -28.75 0.23 19.14
CA GLU A 86 -30.00 0.96 18.85
C GLU A 86 -30.44 0.92 17.37
N GLY A 87 -30.10 -0.16 16.66
CA GLY A 87 -30.41 -0.32 15.23
C GLY A 87 -29.48 0.46 14.28
N VAL A 88 -28.42 1.10 14.78
CA VAL A 88 -27.37 1.75 13.99
C VAL A 88 -26.13 0.88 13.97
N THR A 89 -25.63 0.56 12.77
CA THR A 89 -24.39 -0.19 12.58
C THR A 89 -23.25 0.73 12.16
N GLN A 90 -22.08 0.58 12.78
CA GLN A 90 -20.82 1.21 12.37
C GLN A 90 -19.77 0.14 12.13
N SER A 91 -18.88 0.37 11.17
CA SER A 91 -17.80 -0.55 10.86
C SER A 91 -16.45 0.14 10.78
N GLN A 92 -15.41 -0.58 11.17
CA GLN A 92 -14.02 -0.22 10.99
C GLN A 92 -13.28 -1.40 10.36
N SER A 93 -12.36 -1.11 9.45
CA SER A 93 -11.45 -2.11 8.88
C SER A 93 -10.01 -1.71 9.13
N VAL A 94 -9.16 -2.71 9.33
CA VAL A 94 -7.70 -2.58 9.46
C VAL A 94 -7.06 -3.68 8.61
N SER A 95 -6.11 -3.32 7.76
CA SER A 95 -5.32 -4.25 6.96
C SER A 95 -3.92 -4.39 7.54
N PHE A 96 -3.43 -5.62 7.67
CA PHE A 96 -2.09 -5.93 8.20
C PHE A 96 -1.58 -7.22 7.59
N SER A 97 -0.30 -7.54 7.79
CA SER A 97 0.29 -8.80 7.31
C SER A 97 1.08 -9.52 8.40
N ILE A 98 1.14 -10.84 8.31
CA ILE A 98 2.05 -11.67 9.10
C ILE A 98 3.13 -12.20 8.16
N ARG A 99 4.39 -12.04 8.59
CA ARG A 99 5.57 -12.59 7.93
C ARG A 99 6.50 -13.16 9.01
N LYS A 100 6.24 -14.38 9.47
CA LYS A 100 7.12 -15.12 10.37
C LYS A 100 8.50 -15.33 9.73
N GLY A 101 9.53 -15.29 10.56
CA GLY A 101 10.93 -15.31 10.11
C GLY A 101 11.37 -14.00 9.45
N VAL A 102 10.57 -12.93 9.55
CA VAL A 102 10.91 -11.59 9.09
C VAL A 102 11.03 -10.63 10.27
N SER A 103 12.12 -9.86 10.29
CA SER A 103 12.35 -8.73 11.21
C SER A 103 12.79 -7.49 10.44
N ASN A 104 12.91 -6.34 11.11
CA ASN A 104 13.31 -5.06 10.50
C ASN A 104 12.55 -4.73 9.21
N TYR A 105 11.25 -5.03 9.14
CA TYR A 105 10.46 -4.71 7.96
C TYR A 105 10.29 -3.20 7.81
N VAL A 106 10.51 -2.70 6.59
CA VAL A 106 10.29 -1.31 6.18
C VAL A 106 9.62 -1.32 4.82
N LEU A 107 8.41 -0.75 4.76
CA LEU A 107 7.80 -0.31 3.51
C LEU A 107 8.50 0.99 3.09
N LEU A 108 9.28 0.95 2.02
CA LEU A 108 9.93 2.13 1.45
C LEU A 108 8.91 3.00 0.75
N ASP A 109 8.08 2.42 -0.12
CA ASP A 109 7.08 3.17 -0.87
C ASP A 109 5.91 2.28 -1.32
N ASP A 110 4.69 2.80 -1.18
CA ASP A 110 3.41 2.31 -1.69
C ASP A 110 2.87 3.21 -2.80
N PHE A 111 3.64 4.23 -3.19
CA PHE A 111 3.29 5.20 -4.22
C PHE A 111 1.98 5.94 -3.97
N GLU A 112 1.53 6.09 -2.72
CA GLU A 112 0.45 7.02 -2.37
C GLU A 112 0.87 8.49 -2.59
N ILE A 113 2.15 8.76 -2.36
CA ILE A 113 2.78 10.07 -2.60
C ILE A 113 3.99 9.86 -3.50
N PHE A 114 3.94 10.48 -4.69
CA PHE A 114 4.97 10.36 -5.70
C PHE A 114 6.12 11.37 -5.46
N ASP A 115 7.18 10.95 -4.78
CA ASP A 115 8.42 11.72 -4.56
C ASP A 115 9.66 10.84 -4.80
N GLY A 116 10.87 11.41 -4.82
CA GLY A 116 12.06 10.55 -4.69
C GLY A 116 12.53 9.76 -5.91
N TYR A 117 11.87 9.87 -7.06
CA TYR A 117 12.25 9.14 -8.28
C TYR A 117 12.88 10.01 -9.36
N SER A 118 13.69 9.39 -10.21
CA SER A 118 14.12 9.93 -11.50
C SER A 118 14.06 8.82 -12.56
N THR A 119 14.19 9.18 -13.83
CA THR A 119 14.24 8.22 -14.93
C THR A 119 15.50 8.34 -15.77
N GLU A 120 15.77 7.28 -16.53
CA GLU A 120 16.67 7.29 -17.69
C GLU A 120 16.08 6.47 -18.84
N ASN A 121 16.68 6.66 -20.02
CA ASN A 121 16.26 6.01 -21.26
C ASN A 121 14.77 6.26 -21.54
N ASP A 122 14.02 5.21 -21.87
CA ASP A 122 12.64 5.34 -22.33
C ASP A 122 11.60 5.52 -21.21
N ALA A 123 12.01 5.61 -19.94
CA ALA A 123 11.06 5.67 -18.82
C ALA A 123 10.46 7.07 -18.64
N SER A 124 9.13 7.11 -18.54
CA SER A 124 8.38 8.23 -17.97
C SER A 124 7.46 7.73 -16.87
N LEU A 125 7.26 8.53 -15.83
CA LEU A 125 6.56 8.13 -14.61
C LEU A 125 5.27 8.91 -14.42
N ALA A 126 4.26 8.23 -13.90
CA ALA A 126 3.04 8.82 -13.36
C ALA A 126 2.54 7.99 -12.19
N GLN A 127 1.72 8.58 -11.33
CA GLN A 127 0.93 7.80 -10.37
C GLN A 127 -0.33 7.26 -11.07
N THR A 128 -0.75 6.05 -10.71
CA THR A 128 -2.07 5.53 -11.07
C THR A 128 -2.86 5.21 -9.81
N THR A 129 -4.17 5.47 -9.85
CA THR A 129 -5.13 5.04 -8.82
C THR A 129 -6.16 4.07 -9.42
N ASN A 130 -5.90 3.54 -10.61
CA ASN A 130 -6.76 2.53 -11.22
C ASN A 130 -6.54 1.19 -10.52
N HIS A 131 -7.55 0.67 -9.83
CA HIS A 131 -7.45 -0.54 -9.00
C HIS A 131 -7.07 -1.81 -9.78
N ASN A 132 -7.18 -1.81 -11.11
CA ASN A 132 -6.66 -2.92 -11.92
C ASN A 132 -5.12 -2.98 -11.93
N PHE A 133 -4.46 -1.86 -11.60
CA PHE A 133 -3.02 -1.68 -11.64
C PHE A 133 -2.48 -1.10 -10.32
N VAL A 134 -3.23 -1.27 -9.23
CA VAL A 134 -2.79 -1.05 -7.86
C VAL A 134 -2.80 -2.41 -7.18
N PHE A 135 -1.64 -2.86 -6.70
CA PHE A 135 -1.54 -4.13 -6.00
C PHE A 135 -2.08 -3.99 -4.58
N LYS A 136 -1.69 -2.92 -3.88
CA LYS A 136 -2.12 -2.62 -2.51
C LYS A 136 -2.16 -1.10 -2.28
N GLY A 137 -2.93 -0.67 -1.28
CA GLY A 137 -3.06 0.75 -0.96
C GLY A 137 -3.91 1.51 -1.98
N ASN A 138 -3.61 2.79 -2.16
CA ASN A 138 -4.40 3.71 -2.99
C ASN A 138 -3.72 4.12 -4.30
N GLY A 139 -2.47 3.73 -4.52
CA GLY A 139 -1.67 4.16 -5.65
C GLY A 139 -0.68 3.10 -6.09
N ALA A 140 -0.16 3.27 -7.30
CA ALA A 140 0.98 2.53 -7.82
C ALA A 140 1.78 3.41 -8.75
N LEU A 141 3.04 3.07 -8.97
CA LEU A 141 3.88 3.76 -9.95
C LEU A 141 3.60 3.21 -11.34
N ARG A 142 3.04 4.03 -12.20
CA ARG A 142 2.95 3.76 -13.63
C ARG A 142 4.24 4.18 -14.33
N VAL A 143 4.73 3.30 -15.19
CA VAL A 143 5.87 3.58 -16.07
C VAL A 143 5.46 3.38 -17.52
N ASP A 144 5.61 4.42 -18.33
CA ASP A 144 5.42 4.33 -19.77
C ASP A 144 6.78 4.31 -20.47
N LYS A 145 7.07 3.21 -21.18
CA LYS A 145 8.24 3.04 -22.03
C LYS A 145 7.96 3.51 -23.46
N ALA A 146 8.73 4.48 -23.96
CA ALA A 146 8.52 5.16 -25.23
C ALA A 146 8.78 4.35 -26.53
N GLY A 147 9.62 3.31 -26.49
CA GLY A 147 9.92 2.49 -27.67
C GLY A 147 11.05 3.05 -28.55
N THR A 148 12.06 3.70 -27.97
CA THR A 148 13.28 4.18 -28.65
C THR A 148 14.58 3.55 -28.15
N ASP A 149 14.60 2.97 -26.95
CA ASP A 149 15.70 2.21 -26.37
C ASP A 149 15.15 0.88 -25.83
N ALA A 150 15.92 -0.21 -25.82
CA ALA A 150 15.46 -1.48 -25.26
C ALA A 150 15.28 -1.43 -23.73
N ARG A 151 15.59 -0.31 -23.08
CA ARG A 151 15.62 -0.14 -21.62
C ARG A 151 14.74 1.04 -21.19
N SER A 152 14.06 0.84 -20.08
CA SER A 152 13.41 1.91 -19.30
C SER A 152 13.88 1.77 -17.86
N MET A 153 14.43 2.84 -17.29
CA MET A 153 15.01 2.81 -15.94
C MET A 153 14.25 3.74 -15.00
N VAL A 154 13.83 3.20 -13.86
CA VAL A 154 13.28 3.94 -12.73
C VAL A 154 14.33 3.93 -11.63
N ARG A 155 14.63 5.10 -11.05
CA ARG A 155 15.64 5.22 -9.99
C ARG A 155 15.02 5.82 -8.74
N LEU A 156 15.03 5.05 -7.66
CA LEU A 156 14.78 5.52 -6.30
C LEU A 156 16.03 6.25 -5.79
N ARG A 157 15.90 7.53 -5.47
CA ARG A 157 17.01 8.44 -5.13
C ARG A 157 17.07 8.76 -3.64
N ASP A 158 18.21 9.30 -3.24
CA ASP A 158 18.49 9.77 -1.88
C ASP A 158 17.59 10.90 -1.37
N TYR A 159 16.90 11.60 -2.28
CA TYR A 159 15.87 12.58 -1.94
C TYR A 159 14.46 11.98 -1.78
N HIS A 160 14.29 10.66 -1.87
CA HIS A 160 13.04 10.00 -1.48
C HIS A 160 12.86 10.05 0.05
N ARG A 161 11.65 10.34 0.53
CA ARG A 161 11.39 10.58 1.97
C ARG A 161 11.81 9.42 2.88
N ASN A 162 11.70 8.19 2.37
CA ASN A 162 12.04 6.96 3.09
C ASN A 162 13.36 6.32 2.62
N PHE A 163 14.16 7.00 1.78
CA PHE A 163 15.40 6.43 1.26
C PHE A 163 16.33 5.96 2.39
N ARG A 164 17.00 4.83 2.16
CA ARG A 164 17.98 4.27 3.07
C ARG A 164 19.34 4.19 2.36
N SER A 165 20.28 5.02 2.80
CA SER A 165 21.68 4.93 2.34
C SER A 165 22.46 3.81 3.00
N ASP A 166 21.96 3.31 4.14
CA ASP A 166 22.51 2.17 4.87
C ASP A 166 21.45 1.05 4.93
N LEU A 167 21.76 -0.05 4.27
CA LEU A 167 20.94 -1.26 4.18
C LEU A 167 21.44 -2.39 5.10
N SER A 168 22.42 -2.15 5.98
CA SER A 168 23.03 -3.21 6.80
C SER A 168 22.06 -3.94 7.74
N GLY A 169 20.91 -3.32 8.06
CA GLY A 169 19.84 -3.94 8.85
C GLY A 169 18.90 -4.87 8.08
N PHE A 170 19.12 -5.05 6.77
CA PHE A 170 18.26 -5.82 5.86
C PHE A 170 19.11 -6.81 5.05
N ASN A 171 18.54 -7.99 4.76
CA ASN A 171 19.13 -8.95 3.82
C ASN A 171 18.24 -9.21 2.61
N ARG A 172 17.08 -8.55 2.53
CA ARG A 172 16.15 -8.61 1.42
C ARG A 172 15.69 -7.23 1.00
N LEU A 173 15.50 -7.10 -0.32
CA LEU A 173 14.72 -6.05 -0.95
C LEU A 173 13.68 -6.74 -1.85
N GLY A 174 12.44 -6.27 -1.80
CA GLY A 174 11.36 -6.82 -2.60
C GLY A 174 10.44 -5.74 -3.15
N PHE A 175 9.70 -6.06 -4.20
CA PHE A 175 8.69 -5.19 -4.79
C PHE A 175 7.76 -5.97 -5.72
N TRP A 176 6.59 -5.42 -5.97
CA TRP A 176 5.68 -5.92 -7.00
C TRP A 176 5.90 -5.18 -8.32
N VAL A 177 5.85 -5.92 -9.42
CA VAL A 177 5.88 -5.36 -10.78
C VAL A 177 4.80 -6.00 -11.64
N TYR A 178 4.01 -5.18 -12.33
CA TYR A 178 2.97 -5.63 -13.25
C TYR A 178 3.49 -5.55 -14.69
N PHE A 179 3.48 -6.66 -15.42
CA PHE A 179 3.73 -6.67 -16.87
C PHE A 179 2.43 -6.96 -17.63
N PRO A 180 2.03 -6.12 -18.60
CA PRO A 180 0.82 -6.38 -19.39
C PRO A 180 0.98 -7.56 -20.35
N ASP A 181 2.21 -7.82 -20.80
CA ASP A 181 2.58 -8.93 -21.67
C ASP A 181 4.06 -9.24 -21.41
N ALA A 182 4.31 -10.30 -20.64
CA ALA A 182 5.66 -10.72 -20.28
C ALA A 182 6.47 -11.25 -21.48
N SER A 183 5.80 -11.63 -22.59
CA SER A 183 6.48 -12.09 -23.80
C SER A 183 7.23 -10.98 -24.54
N LEU A 184 6.91 -9.72 -24.26
CA LEU A 184 7.60 -8.54 -24.79
C LEU A 184 8.94 -8.26 -24.08
N LEU A 185 9.18 -8.91 -22.94
CA LEU A 185 10.41 -8.75 -22.17
C LEU A 185 11.60 -9.39 -22.88
N ARG A 186 12.79 -8.86 -22.59
CA ARG A 186 14.04 -9.40 -23.12
C ARG A 186 14.33 -10.78 -22.49
N PRO A 187 14.56 -11.85 -23.28
CA PRO A 187 14.68 -13.20 -22.73
C PRO A 187 15.81 -13.40 -21.71
N ASP A 188 17.00 -12.87 -22.01
CA ASP A 188 18.22 -13.05 -21.22
C ASP A 188 18.38 -12.03 -20.08
N ALA A 189 17.54 -11.00 -20.03
CA ALA A 189 17.66 -9.91 -19.08
C ALA A 189 16.41 -9.03 -19.07
N ALA A 190 15.28 -9.56 -18.64
CA ALA A 190 14.00 -8.86 -18.61
C ALA A 190 13.97 -7.70 -17.62
N LEU A 191 14.56 -7.90 -16.44
CA LEU A 191 14.61 -6.93 -15.36
C LEU A 191 16.00 -6.96 -14.72
N HIS A 192 16.59 -5.79 -14.50
CA HIS A 192 17.69 -5.66 -13.57
C HIS A 192 17.27 -4.83 -12.36
N VAL A 193 17.72 -5.23 -11.18
CA VAL A 193 17.79 -4.38 -10.00
C VAL A 193 19.25 -4.03 -9.81
N VAL A 194 19.58 -2.74 -9.80
CA VAL A 194 20.95 -2.24 -9.71
C VAL A 194 21.07 -1.33 -8.51
N ILE A 195 21.92 -1.68 -7.55
CA ILE A 195 22.19 -0.83 -6.38
C ILE A 195 23.48 -0.07 -6.66
N TRP A 196 23.37 1.24 -6.83
CA TRP A 196 24.54 2.09 -7.07
C TRP A 196 25.15 2.52 -5.75
N GLN A 197 26.46 2.33 -5.65
CA GLN A 197 27.22 2.65 -4.46
C GLN A 197 27.98 3.95 -4.65
N SER A 198 28.29 4.63 -3.54
CA SER A 198 28.99 5.92 -3.59
C SER A 198 30.42 5.82 -4.15
N ASP A 199 31.02 4.62 -4.12
CA ASP A 199 32.33 4.33 -4.73
C ASP A 199 32.25 4.03 -6.24
N GLY A 200 31.04 4.04 -6.82
CA GLY A 200 30.78 3.78 -8.23
C GLY A 200 30.51 2.30 -8.57
N ASN A 201 30.61 1.39 -7.61
CA ASN A 201 30.21 -0.01 -7.79
C ASN A 201 28.70 -0.15 -7.98
N LYS A 202 28.29 -1.18 -8.74
CA LYS A 202 26.89 -1.37 -9.19
C LYS A 202 26.49 -2.85 -9.18
N PRO A 203 26.45 -3.51 -8.01
CA PRO A 203 25.89 -4.85 -7.91
C PRO A 203 24.53 -4.91 -8.59
N THR A 204 24.38 -5.91 -9.45
CA THR A 204 23.23 -6.06 -10.34
C THR A 204 22.65 -7.46 -10.18
N TRP A 205 21.36 -7.53 -9.88
CA TRP A 205 20.55 -8.74 -9.91
C TRP A 205 19.77 -8.73 -11.22
N ALA A 206 19.95 -9.77 -12.03
CA ALA A 206 19.33 -9.87 -13.35
C ALA A 206 18.34 -11.03 -13.37
N PHE A 207 17.17 -10.78 -13.95
CA PHE A 207 16.06 -11.71 -14.05
C PHE A 207 15.77 -11.95 -15.53
N THR A 208 15.51 -13.21 -15.88
CA THR A 208 15.16 -13.64 -17.24
C THR A 208 13.64 -13.59 -17.43
N SER A 209 13.17 -13.50 -18.68
CA SER A 209 11.73 -13.29 -18.94
C SER A 209 10.85 -14.46 -18.50
N ASP A 210 11.39 -15.68 -18.46
CA ASP A 210 10.69 -16.90 -18.04
C ASP A 210 10.35 -16.92 -16.53
N GLN A 211 10.90 -15.98 -15.76
CA GLN A 211 10.57 -15.77 -14.35
C GLN A 211 9.32 -14.90 -14.16
N PHE A 212 8.79 -14.33 -15.25
CA PHE A 212 7.65 -13.42 -15.21
C PHE A 212 6.46 -13.97 -15.97
N VAL A 213 5.27 -13.63 -15.47
CA VAL A 213 3.98 -13.88 -16.12
C VAL A 213 3.26 -12.56 -16.38
N ASP A 214 2.24 -12.61 -17.24
CA ASP A 214 1.32 -11.48 -17.41
C ASP A 214 0.62 -11.18 -16.08
N GLY A 215 0.56 -9.90 -15.73
CA GLY A 215 0.04 -9.44 -14.46
C GLY A 215 1.11 -9.13 -13.43
N TRP A 216 0.73 -9.21 -12.15
CA TRP A 216 1.59 -8.91 -11.01
C TRP A 216 2.59 -10.03 -10.73
N ASN A 217 3.85 -9.65 -10.56
CA ASN A 217 4.97 -10.50 -10.20
C ASN A 217 5.66 -9.93 -8.97
N TYR A 218 6.00 -10.78 -8.01
CA TYR A 218 6.82 -10.37 -6.88
C TYR A 218 8.28 -10.64 -7.19
N VAL A 219 9.12 -9.62 -7.00
CA VAL A 219 10.57 -9.71 -7.18
C VAL A 219 11.23 -9.54 -5.83
N GLU A 220 12.17 -10.41 -5.52
CA GLU A 220 12.97 -10.37 -4.30
C GLU A 220 14.45 -10.54 -4.67
N ILE A 221 15.32 -9.75 -4.03
CA ILE A 221 16.77 -9.90 -4.13
C ILE A 221 17.38 -10.19 -2.76
N ASP A 222 18.37 -11.07 -2.75
CA ASP A 222 19.23 -11.31 -1.59
C ASP A 222 20.35 -10.25 -1.55
N LEU A 223 20.28 -9.35 -0.57
CA LEU A 223 21.29 -8.31 -0.35
C LEU A 223 22.58 -8.87 0.27
N THR A 224 22.59 -10.13 0.70
CA THR A 224 23.75 -10.83 1.26
C THR A 224 24.42 -11.78 0.28
N ASP A 225 23.94 -11.82 -0.97
CA ASP A 225 24.55 -12.64 -2.04
C ASP A 225 26.05 -12.30 -2.16
N PRO A 226 26.96 -13.23 -1.81
CA PRO A 226 28.39 -12.96 -1.77
C PRO A 226 29.00 -12.75 -3.16
N GLU A 227 28.29 -13.15 -4.24
CA GLU A 227 28.71 -12.87 -5.61
C GLU A 227 28.42 -11.43 -6.01
N LYS A 228 27.50 -10.77 -5.30
CA LYS A 228 27.23 -9.34 -5.43
C LYS A 228 28.16 -8.65 -4.44
N ALA A 229 29.16 -7.93 -4.96
CA ALA A 229 30.08 -7.14 -4.15
C ALA A 229 29.38 -5.92 -3.51
N LEU A 230 28.26 -6.10 -2.81
CA LEU A 230 27.48 -5.04 -2.18
C LEU A 230 28.12 -4.64 -0.85
N SER A 231 28.53 -3.38 -0.77
CA SER A 231 28.76 -2.67 0.50
C SER A 231 27.45 -2.01 1.01
N PRO A 232 26.66 -2.66 1.90
CA PRO A 232 25.30 -2.22 2.18
C PRO A 232 25.19 -0.84 2.86
N ASN A 233 26.29 -0.31 3.41
CA ASN A 233 26.33 0.94 4.18
C ASN A 233 26.55 2.21 3.34
N SER A 234 26.63 2.10 2.01
CA SER A 234 26.97 3.22 1.13
C SER A 234 26.15 3.21 -0.17
N ILE A 235 24.83 3.31 -0.05
CA ILE A 235 23.91 3.29 -1.18
C ILE A 235 23.60 4.71 -1.65
N GLY A 236 23.79 4.98 -2.93
CA GLY A 236 23.50 6.25 -3.58
C GLY A 236 22.16 6.28 -4.32
N LEU A 237 21.76 5.17 -4.95
CA LEU A 237 20.42 4.98 -5.52
C LEU A 237 20.13 3.50 -5.77
N ILE A 238 18.85 3.18 -5.95
CA ILE A 238 18.39 1.87 -6.41
C ILE A 238 17.71 2.06 -7.77
N GLU A 239 18.15 1.32 -8.78
CA GLU A 239 17.64 1.39 -10.15
C GLU A 239 16.91 0.10 -10.51
N PHE A 240 15.69 0.24 -11.00
CA PHE A 240 14.88 -0.82 -11.58
C PHE A 240 14.88 -0.62 -13.09
N GLN A 241 15.45 -1.56 -13.82
CA GLN A 241 15.64 -1.47 -15.26
C GLN A 241 14.86 -2.58 -15.95
N VAL A 242 13.71 -2.25 -16.51
CA VAL A 242 12.95 -3.14 -17.39
C VAL A 242 13.51 -3.07 -18.80
N ARG A 243 13.64 -4.24 -19.44
CA ARG A 243 14.18 -4.37 -20.78
C ARG A 243 13.24 -5.19 -21.66
N THR A 244 12.95 -4.67 -22.85
CA THR A 244 12.13 -5.34 -23.86
C THR A 244 13.00 -6.06 -24.89
N ALA A 245 12.41 -7.00 -25.63
CA ALA A 245 13.11 -7.82 -26.62
C ALA A 245 13.84 -6.98 -27.69
N ASP A 246 13.29 -5.82 -28.03
CA ASP A 246 13.92 -4.81 -28.88
C ASP A 246 13.72 -3.39 -28.36
N GLY A 247 14.37 -2.42 -29.01
CA GLY A 247 14.23 -1.01 -28.66
C GLY A 247 12.89 -0.38 -29.02
N GLY A 248 12.24 -0.88 -30.06
CA GLY A 248 10.99 -0.34 -30.61
C GLY A 248 9.74 -0.65 -29.79
N THR A 249 9.84 -1.66 -28.91
CA THR A 249 8.73 -2.14 -28.09
C THR A 249 8.30 -1.06 -27.10
N GLN A 250 7.04 -0.62 -27.21
CA GLN A 250 6.37 0.22 -26.22
C GLN A 250 5.71 -0.64 -25.17
N MET A 251 5.71 -0.20 -23.91
CA MET A 251 5.06 -0.91 -22.83
C MET A 251 4.70 0.02 -21.69
N THR A 252 3.51 -0.14 -21.15
CA THR A 252 3.11 0.47 -19.87
C THR A 252 3.10 -0.62 -18.81
N TYR A 253 3.90 -0.47 -17.78
CA TYR A 253 4.02 -1.41 -16.67
C TYR A 253 3.97 -0.66 -15.34
N TYR A 254 3.85 -1.37 -14.23
CA TYR A 254 3.60 -0.75 -12.93
C TYR A 254 4.48 -1.34 -11.83
N TYR A 255 4.82 -0.54 -10.83
CA TYR A 255 5.44 -1.00 -9.59
C TYR A 255 4.55 -0.70 -8.38
N ASP A 256 4.65 -1.55 -7.37
CA ASP A 256 3.99 -1.37 -6.08
C ASP A 256 4.80 -1.98 -4.93
N GLU A 257 4.55 -1.52 -3.71
CA GLU A 257 5.12 -1.97 -2.43
C GLU A 257 6.63 -2.26 -2.49
N ILE A 258 7.48 -1.23 -2.58
CA ILE A 258 8.93 -1.43 -2.41
C ILE A 258 9.22 -1.66 -0.93
N GLU A 259 9.86 -2.78 -0.61
CA GLU A 259 10.03 -3.27 0.75
C GLU A 259 11.49 -3.65 1.04
N LEU A 260 11.90 -3.46 2.29
CA LEU A 260 13.14 -3.96 2.86
C LEU A 260 12.84 -4.76 4.12
N TRP A 261 13.55 -5.86 4.33
CA TRP A 261 13.44 -6.61 5.57
C TRP A 261 14.67 -7.49 5.83
N TRP A 262 14.71 -8.04 7.04
CA TRP A 262 15.60 -9.12 7.41
C TRP A 262 14.81 -10.43 7.46
N GLN A 263 15.29 -11.45 6.77
CA GLN A 263 14.77 -12.82 6.83
C GLN A 263 15.77 -13.72 7.54
N GLU A 264 15.32 -14.44 8.58
CA GLU A 264 16.16 -15.38 9.36
C GLU A 264 16.59 -16.64 8.58
#